data_AF-A0A943XR03-F1
#
_entry.id   AF-A0A943XR03-F1
#
_cell.length_a   1.000
_cell.length_b   1.000
_cell.length_c   1.000
_cell.angle_alpha   90.00
_cell.angle_beta   90.00
_cell.angle_gamma   90.00
#
_symmetry.space_group_name_H-M   'P 1'
#
loop_
_entity.id
_entity.type
_entity.pdbx_description
1 polymer ?
#
loop_
_entity_poly.entity_id
_entity_poly.type
_entity_poly.pdbx_seq_one_letter_code
_entity_poly.pdbx_strand_id
1 'polypeptide(L)'
;MNEAKLREKAVIAALVVLLLYAAAVALWFINSERAWKRASERYKKECERFEREEKLISEKRKWNDLYDSEKAAMPTFEAGKATDTFWLRKVEDFARTNLVLITKIDSGAEIEAGDVLELPIEVHSMEGSLEAIVKFLHALENTSEGMFDVREMNLRPSQKKGYLRGSMSITCAYMRE
;
A
#
# COMPACT_ATOMS: atom_id res chain seq x y z
N MET A 1 -0.70 -86.72 3.92
CA MET A 1 -0.04 -85.62 4.65
C MET A 1 -0.07 -84.26 3.92
N ASN A 2 -0.81 -84.11 2.81
CA ASN A 2 -0.86 -82.87 2.01
C ASN A 2 -2.13 -82.00 2.27
N GLU A 3 -3.26 -82.60 2.65
CA GLU A 3 -4.51 -81.84 2.84
C GLU A 3 -4.51 -80.94 4.09
N ALA A 4 -3.89 -81.38 5.19
CA ALA A 4 -3.80 -80.57 6.41
C ALA A 4 -2.98 -79.28 6.19
N LYS A 5 -1.86 -79.37 5.46
CA LYS A 5 -1.05 -78.20 5.06
C LYS A 5 -1.80 -77.27 4.09
N LEU A 6 -2.68 -77.80 3.24
CA LEU A 6 -3.49 -77.01 2.31
C LEU A 6 -4.59 -76.23 3.03
N ARG A 7 -5.27 -76.85 4.00
CA ARG A 7 -6.28 -76.19 4.85
C ARG A 7 -5.68 -75.11 5.74
N GLU A 8 -4.52 -75.36 6.33
CA GLU A 8 -3.78 -74.38 7.14
C GLU A 8 -3.38 -73.16 6.30
N LYS A 9 -2.83 -73.36 5.09
CA LYS A 9 -2.53 -72.27 4.16
C LYS A 9 -3.76 -71.51 3.72
N ALA A 10 -4.89 -72.18 3.51
CA ALA A 10 -6.16 -71.54 3.14
C ALA A 10 -6.71 -70.66 4.28
N VAL A 11 -6.61 -71.11 5.53
CA VAL A 11 -7.03 -70.33 6.70
C VAL A 11 -6.13 -69.11 6.89
N ILE A 12 -4.81 -69.26 6.73
CA ILE A 12 -3.87 -68.14 6.79
C ILE A 12 -4.14 -67.14 5.67
N ALA A 13 -4.39 -67.60 4.44
CA ALA A 13 -4.74 -66.73 3.32
C ALA A 13 -6.05 -65.95 3.59
N ALA A 14 -7.08 -66.60 4.13
CA ALA A 14 -8.34 -65.95 4.49
C ALA A 14 -8.14 -64.88 5.58
N LEU A 15 -7.32 -65.16 6.59
CA LEU A 15 -6.96 -64.20 7.64
C LEU A 15 -6.20 -62.99 7.10
N VAL A 16 -5.25 -63.21 6.18
CA VAL A 16 -4.50 -62.13 5.53
C VAL A 16 -5.44 -61.25 4.70
N VAL A 17 -6.36 -61.83 3.94
CA VAL A 17 -7.36 -61.07 3.16
C VAL A 17 -8.27 -60.25 4.07
N LEU A 18 -8.71 -60.83 5.20
CA LEU A 18 -9.51 -60.11 6.21
C LEU A 18 -8.75 -58.92 6.82
N LEU A 19 -7.48 -59.12 7.17
CA LEU A 19 -6.62 -58.05 7.68
C LEU A 19 -6.39 -56.94 6.66
N LEU A 20 -6.15 -57.29 5.40
CA LEU A 20 -6.01 -56.33 4.31
C LEU A 20 -7.28 -55.52 4.09
N TYR A 21 -8.45 -56.17 4.16
CA TYR A 21 -9.74 -55.50 4.03
C TYR A 21 -10.00 -54.54 5.19
N ALA A 22 -9.73 -54.97 6.43
CA ALA A 22 -9.84 -54.13 7.62
C ALA A 22 -8.90 -52.91 7.53
N ALA A 23 -7.67 -53.10 7.07
CA ALA A 23 -6.70 -52.02 6.86
C ALA A 23 -7.16 -51.04 5.76
N ALA A 24 -7.71 -51.54 4.65
CA ALA A 24 -8.24 -50.70 3.57
C ALA A 24 -9.42 -49.83 4.04
N VAL A 25 -10.35 -50.41 4.80
CA VAL A 25 -11.49 -49.68 5.37
C VAL A 25 -11.02 -48.61 6.36
N ALA A 26 -10.08 -48.95 7.25
CA ALA A 26 -9.52 -47.99 8.20
C ALA A 26 -8.83 -46.82 7.49
N LEU A 27 -8.03 -47.09 6.46
CA LEU A 27 -7.37 -46.05 5.65
C LEU A 27 -8.37 -45.17 4.90
N TRP A 28 -9.45 -45.76 4.37
CA TRP A 28 -10.51 -45.00 3.70
C TRP A 28 -11.22 -44.04 4.65
N PHE A 29 -11.59 -44.50 5.85
CA PHE A 29 -12.20 -43.65 6.88
C PHE A 29 -11.27 -42.49 7.27
N ILE A 30 -10.00 -42.76 7.56
CA ILE A 30 -9.02 -41.73 7.92
C ILE A 30 -8.84 -40.71 6.79
N ASN A 31 -8.77 -41.18 5.53
CA ASN A 31 -8.62 -40.28 4.39
C ASN A 31 -9.88 -39.45 4.14
N SER A 32 -11.07 -40.03 4.33
CA SER A 32 -12.35 -39.31 4.18
C SER A 32 -12.52 -38.20 5.23
N GLU A 33 -12.16 -38.46 6.49
CA GLU A 33 -12.22 -37.46 7.55
C GLU A 33 -11.22 -36.33 7.31
N ARG A 34 -10.00 -36.67 6.85
CA ARG A 34 -8.98 -35.67 6.46
C ARG A 34 -9.42 -34.85 5.25
N ALA A 35 -10.05 -35.47 4.25
CA ALA A 35 -10.58 -34.79 3.08
C ALA A 35 -11.71 -33.82 3.48
N TRP A 36 -12.60 -34.25 4.38
CA TRP A 36 -13.66 -33.40 4.92
C TRP A 36 -13.11 -32.21 5.71
N LYS A 37 -12.15 -32.44 6.62
CA LYS A 37 -11.49 -31.37 7.38
C LYS A 37 -10.82 -30.34 6.46
N ARG A 38 -10.08 -30.81 5.45
CA ARG A 38 -9.45 -29.93 4.44
C ARG A 38 -10.49 -29.15 3.64
N ALA A 39 -11.61 -29.76 3.27
CA ALA A 39 -12.70 -29.09 2.57
C ALA A 39 -13.36 -28.02 3.44
N SER A 40 -13.62 -28.32 4.73
CA SER A 40 -14.20 -27.35 5.66
C SER A 40 -13.27 -26.17 5.95
N GLU A 41 -11.96 -26.43 6.08
CA GLU A 41 -10.97 -25.37 6.26
C GLU A 41 -10.87 -24.47 5.03
N ARG A 42 -10.90 -25.04 3.82
CA ARG A 42 -10.94 -24.27 2.57
C ARG A 42 -12.20 -23.41 2.50
N TYR A 43 -13.36 -23.99 2.77
CA TYR A 43 -14.62 -23.26 2.78
C TYR A 43 -14.59 -22.10 3.78
N LYS A 44 -14.11 -22.34 5.00
CA LYS A 44 -13.99 -21.29 6.02
C LYS A 44 -13.07 -20.16 5.58
N LYS A 45 -11.91 -20.49 4.97
CA LYS A 45 -10.98 -19.47 4.43
C LYS A 45 -11.60 -18.64 3.31
N GLU A 46 -12.36 -19.27 2.42
CA GLU A 46 -13.05 -18.56 1.33
C GLU A 46 -14.18 -17.67 1.87
N CYS A 47 -14.97 -18.13 2.86
CA CYS A 47 -15.95 -17.28 3.54
C CYS A 47 -15.29 -16.08 4.23
N GLU A 48 -14.19 -16.30 4.97
CA GLU A 48 -13.44 -15.20 5.59
C GLU A 48 -12.87 -14.23 4.54
N ARG A 49 -12.47 -14.73 3.35
CA ARG A 49 -12.02 -13.85 2.26
C ARG A 49 -13.18 -13.03 1.70
N PHE A 50 -14.32 -13.68 1.45
CA PHE A 50 -15.52 -13.03 0.96
C PHE A 50 -16.00 -11.92 1.92
N GLU A 51 -16.07 -12.20 3.23
CA GLU A 51 -16.46 -11.18 4.22
C GLU A 51 -15.50 -9.98 4.26
N ARG A 52 -14.19 -10.20 4.06
CA ARG A 52 -13.22 -9.10 3.96
C ARG A 52 -13.43 -8.28 2.70
N GLU A 53 -13.61 -8.93 1.56
CA GLU A 53 -13.86 -8.25 0.28
C GLU A 53 -15.18 -7.48 0.29
N GLU A 54 -16.25 -8.05 0.86
CA GLU A 54 -17.54 -7.39 1.02
C GLU A 54 -17.43 -6.13 1.90
N LYS A 55 -16.67 -6.20 3.00
CA LYS A 55 -16.38 -5.01 3.83
C LYS A 55 -15.65 -3.94 3.03
N LEU A 56 -14.60 -4.28 2.29
CA LEU A 56 -13.87 -3.33 1.46
C LEU A 56 -14.77 -2.68 0.39
N ILE A 57 -15.68 -3.46 -0.23
CA ILE A 57 -16.64 -2.93 -1.21
C ILE A 57 -17.66 -2.00 -0.51
N SER A 58 -18.11 -2.35 0.69
CA SER A 58 -19.05 -1.52 1.46
C SER A 58 -18.44 -0.16 1.84
N GLU A 59 -17.12 -0.12 2.05
CA GLU A 59 -16.37 1.10 2.35
C GLU A 59 -16.06 1.94 1.11
N LYS A 60 -16.18 1.39 -0.11
CA LYS A 60 -15.90 2.10 -1.37
C LYS A 60 -16.60 3.45 -1.45
N ARG A 61 -17.88 3.51 -1.03
CA ARG A 61 -18.65 4.75 -1.06
C ARG A 61 -18.04 5.83 -0.17
N LYS A 62 -17.64 5.45 1.05
CA LYS A 62 -16.97 6.36 1.99
C LYS A 62 -15.68 6.93 1.39
N TRP A 63 -14.87 6.08 0.75
CA TRP A 63 -13.62 6.52 0.11
C TRP A 63 -13.87 7.41 -1.10
N ASN A 64 -14.89 7.12 -1.91
CA ASN A 64 -15.30 7.98 -3.02
C ASN A 64 -15.80 9.34 -2.51
N ASP A 65 -16.62 9.36 -1.46
CA ASP A 65 -17.14 10.61 -0.90
C ASP A 65 -16.01 11.49 -0.33
N LEU A 66 -15.01 10.87 0.33
CA LEU A 66 -13.80 11.55 0.78
C LEU A 66 -12.99 12.10 -0.39
N TYR A 67 -12.76 11.29 -1.42
CA TYR A 67 -12.07 11.70 -2.63
C TYR A 67 -12.75 12.88 -3.32
N ASP A 68 -14.07 12.83 -3.50
CA ASP A 68 -14.84 13.91 -4.12
C ASP A 68 -14.78 15.20 -3.27
N SER A 69 -14.77 15.06 -1.94
CA SER A 69 -14.64 16.20 -1.03
C SER A 69 -13.25 16.87 -1.08
N GLU A 70 -12.20 16.07 -1.21
CA GLU A 70 -10.82 16.57 -1.36
C GLU A 70 -10.62 17.16 -2.76
N LYS A 71 -11.15 16.52 -3.80
CA LYS A 71 -11.14 17.03 -5.17
C LYS A 71 -11.82 18.39 -5.29
N ALA A 72 -12.94 18.59 -4.60
CA ALA A 72 -13.64 19.88 -4.57
C ALA A 72 -12.83 21.01 -3.89
N ALA A 73 -11.88 20.68 -3.03
CA ALA A 73 -10.99 21.65 -2.39
C ALA A 73 -9.75 21.99 -3.25
N MET A 74 -9.52 21.27 -4.36
CA MET A 74 -8.36 21.51 -5.21
C MET A 74 -8.50 22.79 -6.04
N PRO A 75 -7.43 23.58 -6.19
CA PRO A 75 -7.43 24.71 -7.10
C PRO A 75 -7.54 24.24 -8.56
N THR A 76 -8.33 24.95 -9.35
CA THR A 76 -8.45 24.71 -10.80
C THR A 76 -7.68 25.79 -11.56
N PHE A 77 -6.81 25.37 -12.48
CA PHE A 77 -5.99 26.24 -13.32
C PHE A 77 -6.51 26.27 -14.76
N GLU A 78 -6.49 27.44 -15.39
CA GLU A 78 -6.80 27.61 -16.81
C GLU A 78 -5.81 26.83 -17.69
N ALA A 79 -6.33 26.21 -18.77
CA ALA A 79 -5.52 25.53 -19.76
C ALA A 79 -4.42 26.45 -20.35
N GLY A 80 -3.17 25.99 -20.30
CA GLY A 80 -2.03 26.67 -20.92
C GLY A 80 -1.23 27.64 -20.04
N LYS A 81 -1.56 27.78 -18.74
CA LYS A 81 -0.67 28.50 -17.80
C LYS A 81 0.54 27.64 -17.43
N ALA A 82 1.73 28.27 -17.46
CA ALA A 82 2.98 27.71 -16.96
C ALA A 82 2.87 27.47 -15.44
N THR A 83 2.41 26.27 -15.10
CA THR A 83 2.02 25.90 -13.73
C THR A 83 3.27 25.54 -12.90
N ASP A 84 4.32 25.06 -13.59
CA ASP A 84 5.67 24.82 -13.07
C ASP A 84 6.26 26.04 -12.34
N THR A 85 6.29 27.18 -13.02
CA THR A 85 6.98 28.39 -12.57
C THR A 85 6.24 29.02 -11.39
N PHE A 86 4.91 28.92 -11.40
CA PHE A 86 4.05 29.40 -10.32
C PHE A 86 4.30 28.61 -9.03
N TRP A 87 4.29 27.28 -9.10
CA TRP A 87 4.46 26.44 -7.92
C TRP A 87 5.87 26.48 -7.36
N LEU A 88 6.90 26.50 -8.21
CA LEU A 88 8.28 26.67 -7.77
C LEU A 88 8.44 27.97 -6.97
N ARG A 89 7.92 29.08 -7.50
CA ARG A 89 7.96 30.38 -6.81
C ARG A 89 7.21 30.35 -5.48
N LYS A 90 6.06 29.68 -5.41
CA LYS A 90 5.29 29.55 -4.16
C LYS A 90 6.06 28.77 -3.11
N VAL A 91 6.68 27.64 -3.47
CA VAL A 91 7.52 26.86 -2.56
C VAL A 91 8.70 27.69 -2.05
N GLU A 92 9.36 28.45 -2.93
CA GLU A 92 10.44 29.38 -2.54
C GLU A 92 9.95 30.50 -1.61
N ASP A 93 8.77 31.06 -1.84
CA ASP A 93 8.17 32.10 -0.99
C ASP A 93 7.85 31.56 0.40
N PHE A 94 7.33 30.34 0.52
CA PHE A 94 7.13 29.66 1.81
C PHE A 94 8.44 29.38 2.53
N ALA A 95 9.45 28.91 1.82
CA ALA A 95 10.77 28.66 2.39
C ALA A 95 11.40 29.95 2.92
N ARG A 96 11.36 31.04 2.13
CA ARG A 96 11.87 32.35 2.52
C ARG A 96 11.16 32.92 3.75
N THR A 97 9.84 32.79 3.80
CA THR A 97 9.02 33.27 4.94
C THR A 97 9.37 32.53 6.23
N ASN A 98 9.69 31.25 6.14
CA ASN A 98 10.02 30.40 7.29
C ASN A 98 11.52 30.26 7.55
N LEU A 99 12.37 31.08 6.90
CA LEU A 99 13.83 31.09 7.08
C LEU A 99 14.51 29.76 6.68
N VAL A 100 13.96 29.05 5.70
CA VAL A 100 14.58 27.90 5.06
C VAL A 100 15.27 28.37 3.78
N LEU A 101 16.58 28.08 3.67
CA LEU A 101 17.36 28.40 2.48
C LEU A 101 17.26 27.23 1.49
N ILE A 102 16.61 27.44 0.35
CA ILE A 102 16.64 26.50 -0.77
C ILE A 102 17.71 26.96 -1.76
N THR A 103 18.65 26.06 -2.08
CA THR A 103 19.76 26.35 -3.00
C THR A 103 19.49 25.79 -4.40
N LYS A 104 18.77 24.67 -4.48
CA LYS A 104 18.47 24.02 -5.74
C LYS A 104 17.08 23.38 -5.68
N ILE A 105 16.21 23.78 -6.59
CA ILE A 105 14.85 23.30 -6.77
C ILE A 105 14.61 23.09 -8.27
N ASP A 106 14.02 21.97 -8.63
CA ASP A 106 13.68 21.62 -10.00
C ASP A 106 12.23 21.09 -10.02
N SER A 107 11.54 21.20 -11.16
CA SER A 107 10.24 20.56 -11.37
C SER A 107 10.38 19.44 -12.41
N GLY A 108 9.68 18.35 -12.19
CA GLY A 108 9.60 17.24 -13.14
C GLY A 108 8.51 17.46 -14.19
N ALA A 109 8.27 16.42 -15.00
CA ALA A 109 7.17 16.43 -15.96
C ALA A 109 5.82 16.30 -15.23
N GLU A 110 4.80 16.98 -15.75
CA GLU A 110 3.41 16.80 -15.28
C GLU A 110 2.97 15.35 -15.54
N ILE A 111 2.37 14.73 -14.52
CA ILE A 111 1.85 13.37 -14.57
C ILE A 111 0.32 13.47 -14.45
N GLU A 112 -0.38 12.88 -15.42
CA GLU A 112 -1.84 12.73 -15.35
C GLU A 112 -2.19 11.54 -14.45
N ALA A 113 -2.81 11.83 -13.31
CA ALA A 113 -3.28 10.84 -12.34
C ALA A 113 -4.82 10.84 -12.30
N GLY A 114 -5.43 10.22 -13.31
CA GLY A 114 -6.88 10.18 -13.47
C GLY A 114 -7.42 11.54 -13.89
N ASP A 115 -8.22 12.19 -13.02
CA ASP A 115 -8.80 13.51 -13.27
C ASP A 115 -7.93 14.67 -12.76
N VAL A 116 -6.80 14.37 -12.11
CA VAL A 116 -5.92 15.35 -11.45
C VAL A 116 -4.56 15.36 -12.13
N LEU A 117 -3.94 16.53 -12.21
CA LEU A 117 -2.57 16.69 -12.65
C LEU A 117 -1.65 16.79 -11.44
N GLU A 118 -0.60 15.98 -11.43
CA GLU A 118 0.45 16.01 -10.42
C GLU A 118 1.72 16.62 -11.02
N LEU A 119 2.25 17.64 -10.35
CA LEU A 119 3.56 18.20 -10.66
C LEU A 119 4.54 17.82 -9.56
N PRO A 120 5.52 16.92 -9.83
CA PRO A 120 6.59 16.65 -8.89
C PRO A 120 7.59 17.81 -8.87
N ILE A 121 7.97 18.23 -7.66
CA ILE A 121 8.94 19.27 -7.36
C ILE A 121 10.03 18.67 -6.51
N GLU A 122 11.26 18.72 -7.00
CA GLU A 122 12.44 18.16 -6.35
C GLU A 122 13.27 19.27 -5.72
N VAL A 123 13.25 19.36 -4.39
CA VAL A 123 14.13 20.25 -3.62
C VAL A 123 15.41 19.51 -3.33
N HIS A 124 16.41 19.67 -4.19
CA HIS A 124 17.69 18.97 -4.08
C HIS A 124 18.54 19.42 -2.90
N SER A 125 18.45 20.70 -2.51
CA SER A 125 19.23 21.23 -1.40
C SER A 125 18.48 22.30 -0.65
N MET A 126 18.19 22.01 0.61
CA MET A 126 17.65 22.94 1.59
C MET A 126 18.52 22.98 2.86
N GLU A 127 18.53 24.11 3.54
CA GLU A 127 19.20 24.29 4.83
C GLU A 127 18.37 25.20 5.76
N GLY A 128 18.20 24.78 7.02
CA GLY A 128 17.41 25.53 7.99
C GLY A 128 17.56 24.97 9.40
N SER A 129 17.09 25.69 10.43
CA SER A 129 16.94 25.11 11.76
C SER A 129 15.79 24.10 11.77
N LEU A 130 15.78 23.18 12.73
CA LEU A 130 14.67 22.22 12.87
C LEU A 130 13.32 22.94 12.97
N GLU A 131 13.25 24.01 13.77
CA GLU A 131 12.03 24.81 13.93
C GLU A 131 11.58 25.48 12.62
N ALA A 132 12.52 26.04 11.85
CA ALA A 132 12.24 26.65 10.56
C ALA A 132 11.67 25.64 9.56
N ILE A 133 12.27 24.44 9.50
CA ILE A 133 11.82 23.36 8.62
C ILE A 133 10.42 22.89 9.01
N VAL A 134 10.14 22.71 10.31
CA VAL A 134 8.79 22.30 10.77
C VAL A 134 7.74 23.36 10.43
N LYS A 135 8.04 24.66 10.64
CA LYS A 135 7.12 25.74 10.26
C LYS A 135 6.88 25.81 8.76
N PHE A 136 7.91 25.58 7.96
CA PHE A 136 7.82 25.50 6.51
C PHE A 136 6.90 24.34 6.07
N LEU A 137 7.09 23.14 6.60
CA LEU A 137 6.25 21.97 6.29
C LEU A 137 4.79 22.23 6.69
N HIS A 138 4.57 22.79 7.87
CA HIS A 138 3.24 23.15 8.32
C HIS A 138 2.59 24.23 7.43
N ALA A 139 3.36 25.19 6.94
CA ALA A 139 2.86 26.19 6.00
C ALA A 139 2.49 25.58 4.65
N LEU A 140 3.29 24.64 4.13
CA LEU A 140 2.98 23.90 2.90
C LEU A 140 1.68 23.10 3.04
N GLU A 141 1.52 22.35 4.13
CA GLU A 141 0.35 21.49 4.35
C GLU A 141 -0.95 22.28 4.56
N ASN A 142 -0.89 23.46 5.19
CA ASN A 142 -2.06 24.28 5.48
C ASN A 142 -2.37 25.34 4.40
N THR A 143 -1.74 25.26 3.23
CA THR A 143 -1.98 26.23 2.15
C THR A 143 -3.31 25.93 1.46
N SER A 144 -4.16 26.96 1.30
CA SER A 144 -5.45 26.86 0.62
C SER A 144 -5.37 26.99 -0.91
N GLU A 145 -4.21 27.40 -1.43
CA GLU A 145 -4.03 27.68 -2.86
C GLU A 145 -3.66 26.45 -3.67
N GLY A 146 -3.20 25.35 -3.03
CA GLY A 146 -2.73 24.13 -3.69
C GLY A 146 -2.45 23.00 -2.72
N MET A 147 -2.69 21.76 -3.16
CA MET A 147 -2.44 20.58 -2.33
C MET A 147 -1.00 20.13 -2.53
N PHE A 148 -0.16 20.41 -1.55
CA PHE A 148 1.23 19.98 -1.51
C PHE A 148 1.36 18.74 -0.63
N ASP A 149 1.87 17.66 -1.19
CA ASP A 149 2.20 16.44 -0.47
C ASP A 149 3.71 16.22 -0.46
N VAL A 150 4.31 15.94 0.70
CA VAL A 150 5.75 15.67 0.81
C VAL A 150 5.96 14.16 0.77
N ARG A 151 6.50 13.65 -0.34
CA ARG A 151 6.66 12.21 -0.59
C ARG A 151 7.88 11.65 0.13
N GLU A 152 9.02 12.28 -0.06
CA GLU A 152 10.28 11.87 0.54
C GLU A 152 10.99 13.07 1.15
N MET A 153 11.61 12.87 2.32
CA MET A 153 12.42 13.90 2.96
C MET A 153 13.63 13.29 3.63
N ASN A 154 14.81 13.80 3.28
CA ASN A 154 16.09 13.36 3.82
C ASN A 154 16.75 14.53 4.55
N LEU A 155 16.87 14.44 5.87
CA LEU A 155 17.52 15.46 6.71
C LEU A 155 18.81 14.92 7.33
N ARG A 156 19.86 15.74 7.31
CA ARG A 156 21.15 15.46 7.95
C ARG A 156 21.64 16.70 8.69
N PRO A 157 22.46 16.54 9.75
CA PRO A 157 23.10 17.68 10.39
C PRO A 157 23.94 18.49 9.39
N SER A 158 23.79 19.81 9.39
CA SER A 158 24.69 20.71 8.66
C SER A 158 26.01 20.87 9.43
N GLN A 159 27.03 21.42 8.77
CA GLN A 159 28.27 21.86 9.43
C GLN A 159 28.01 23.02 10.41
N LYS A 160 26.93 23.79 10.20
CA LYS A 160 26.51 24.86 11.10
C LYS A 160 25.73 24.28 12.28
N LYS A 161 26.19 24.55 13.50
CA LYS A 161 25.57 24.06 14.74
C LYS A 161 24.10 24.49 14.80
N GLY A 162 23.19 23.53 14.99
CA GLY A 162 21.75 23.77 15.09
C GLY A 162 21.01 23.87 13.76
N TYR A 163 21.69 23.63 12.63
CA TYR A 163 21.10 23.60 11.29
C TYR A 163 21.08 22.18 10.74
N LEU A 164 20.05 21.92 9.93
CA LEU A 164 19.88 20.70 9.16
C LEU A 164 20.00 21.05 7.69
N ARG A 165 20.60 20.15 6.92
CA ARG A 165 20.64 20.19 5.46
C ARG A 165 19.98 18.94 4.91
N GLY A 166 19.25 19.08 3.81
CA GLY A 166 18.54 17.96 3.25
C GLY A 166 18.05 18.16 1.84
N SER A 167 17.31 17.16 1.38
CA SER A 167 16.52 17.19 0.16
C SER A 167 15.11 16.72 0.46
N MET A 168 14.15 17.13 -0.35
CA MET A 168 12.78 16.63 -0.29
C MET A 168 12.14 16.59 -1.68
N SER A 169 11.20 15.68 -1.86
CA SER A 169 10.32 15.63 -3.03
C SER A 169 8.90 16.00 -2.60
N ILE A 170 8.33 16.96 -3.32
CA ILE A 170 7.01 17.52 -3.08
C ILE A 170 6.18 17.22 -4.33
N THR A 171 4.97 16.71 -4.17
CA THR A 171 4.00 16.59 -5.26
C THR A 171 2.96 17.68 -5.08
N CYS A 172 2.75 18.49 -6.11
CA CYS A 172 1.65 19.44 -6.14
C CYS A 172 0.52 18.87 -7.01
N ALA A 173 -0.63 18.63 -6.40
CA ALA A 173 -1.83 18.16 -7.09
C ALA A 173 -2.75 19.34 -7.39
N TYR A 174 -3.21 19.45 -8.63
CA TYR A 174 -4.13 20.49 -9.06
C TYR A 174 -5.02 20.02 -10.22
N MET A 175 -6.14 20.71 -10.43
CA MET A 175 -7.07 20.46 -11.53
C MET A 175 -6.79 21.44 -12.68
N ARG A 176 -7.05 21.03 -13.93
CA ARG A 176 -7.00 21.91 -15.11
C ARG A 176 -8.39 21.94 -15.78
N GLU A 177 -8.85 23.12 -16.19
CA GLU A 177 -10.07 23.30 -16.99
C GLU A 177 -9.92 22.82 -18.44
#